data_AF-A0A0Q7XVQ5-F1
#
_entry.id   AF-A0A0Q7XVQ5-F1
#
_cell.length_a   1.000
_cell.length_b   1.000
_cell.length_c   1.000
_cell.angle_alpha   90.00
_cell.angle_beta   90.00
_cell.angle_gamma   90.00
#
_symmetry.space_group_name_H-M   'P 1'
#
loop_
_entity.id
_entity.type
_entity.pdbx_description
1 polymer ?
#
loop_
_entity_poly.entity_id
_entity_poly.type
_entity_poly.pdbx_seq_one_letter_code
_entity_poly.pdbx_strand_id
1 'polypeptide(L)'
;MQVNGLEHFEFCRKSMQKPFEAPNVACKIYGFGVRDFTRTTGSIRPYEESPIEIFGVDCCMFASNFPLDKLFSSYNTIFNAFKEITSSYLLEDRMKLFQNNVEKF
;
A
#
# COMPACT_ATOMS: atom_id res chain seq x y z
N MET A 1 15.24 -10.94 7.93
CA MET A 1 15.64 -10.92 6.51
C MET A 1 14.84 -9.80 5.86
N GLN A 2 15.50 -8.75 5.38
CA GLN A 2 14.83 -7.71 4.61
C GLN A 2 14.57 -8.29 3.21
N VAL A 3 13.34 -8.20 2.72
CA VAL A 3 12.98 -8.67 1.37
C VAL A 3 12.79 -7.40 0.54
N ASN A 4 13.89 -6.93 -0.02
CA ASN A 4 13.99 -5.64 -0.70
C ASN A 4 14.90 -5.76 -1.93
N GLY A 5 14.74 -4.85 -2.89
CA GLY A 5 15.51 -4.81 -4.13
C GLY A 5 14.62 -4.77 -5.37
N LEU A 6 15.16 -4.23 -6.47
CA LEU A 6 14.43 -4.04 -7.73
C LEU A 6 13.87 -5.36 -8.28
N GLU A 7 14.64 -6.44 -8.26
CA GLU A 7 14.19 -7.75 -8.73
C GLU A 7 12.99 -8.27 -7.92
N HIS A 8 13.01 -8.10 -6.60
CA HIS A 8 11.90 -8.51 -5.74
C HIS A 8 10.65 -7.67 -5.98
N PHE A 9 10.82 -6.35 -6.12
CA PHE A 9 9.74 -5.43 -6.45
C PHE A 9 9.09 -5.79 -7.79
N GLU A 10 9.88 -5.96 -8.85
CA GLU A 10 9.39 -6.33 -10.18
C GLU A 10 8.70 -7.69 -10.19
N PHE A 11 9.26 -8.67 -9.48
CA PHE A 11 8.63 -9.97 -9.29
C PHE A 11 7.25 -9.84 -8.62
N CYS A 12 7.14 -9.05 -7.55
CA CYS A 12 5.88 -8.81 -6.87
C CYS A 12 4.87 -8.09 -7.78
N ARG A 13 5.30 -7.02 -8.46
CA ARG A 13 4.47 -6.25 -9.39
C ARG A 13 3.91 -7.13 -10.50
N LYS A 14 4.74 -7.96 -11.12
CA LYS A 14 4.32 -8.92 -12.15
C LYS A 14 3.35 -9.97 -11.59
N SER A 15 3.59 -10.45 -10.38
CA SER A 15 2.75 -11.48 -9.75
C SER A 15 1.34 -10.97 -9.41
N MET A 16 1.18 -9.66 -9.16
CA MET A 16 -0.12 -9.02 -8.87
C MET A 16 -1.04 -8.88 -10.10
N GLN A 17 -0.52 -9.01 -11.33
CA GLN A 17 -1.32 -8.81 -12.54
C GLN A 17 -2.39 -9.90 -12.76
N LYS A 18 -2.09 -11.17 -12.44
CA LYS A 18 -3.04 -12.28 -12.64
C LYS A 18 -4.27 -12.21 -11.72
N PRO A 19 -4.12 -11.99 -10.39
CA PRO A 19 -5.27 -11.86 -9.50
C PRO A 19 -6.24 -10.74 -9.84
N PHE A 20 -5.78 -9.67 -10.50
CA PHE A 20 -6.63 -8.54 -10.89
C PHE A 20 -7.80 -8.95 -11.81
N GLU A 21 -7.64 -9.99 -12.62
CA GLU A 21 -8.68 -10.43 -13.56
C GLU A 21 -9.92 -11.03 -12.86
N ALA A 22 -9.85 -11.31 -11.56
CA ALA A 22 -10.95 -11.89 -10.80
C ALA A 22 -11.86 -10.81 -10.18
N PRO A 23 -13.20 -10.89 -10.35
CA PRO A 23 -14.13 -9.83 -9.96
C PRO A 23 -14.32 -9.67 -8.44
N ASN A 24 -13.77 -10.57 -7.64
CA ASN A 24 -13.95 -10.66 -6.19
C ASN A 24 -12.64 -10.47 -5.41
N VAL A 25 -11.63 -9.87 -6.02
CA VAL A 25 -10.35 -9.59 -5.38
C VAL A 25 -10.35 -8.16 -4.82
N ALA A 26 -9.91 -8.04 -3.57
CA ALA A 26 -9.62 -6.77 -2.91
C ALA A 26 -8.17 -6.76 -2.42
N CYS A 27 -7.52 -5.61 -2.48
CA CYS A 27 -6.11 -5.42 -2.18
C CYS A 27 -5.92 -4.61 -0.91
N LYS A 28 -5.35 -5.23 0.12
CA LYS A 28 -4.89 -4.55 1.32
C LYS A 28 -3.44 -4.13 1.15
N ILE A 29 -3.19 -2.83 1.21
CA ILE A 29 -1.85 -2.25 1.09
C ILE A 29 -1.33 -1.93 2.49
N TYR A 30 -0.26 -2.63 2.89
CA TYR A 30 0.31 -2.57 4.24
C TYR A 30 1.78 -3.04 4.26
N GLY A 31 2.41 -2.91 5.43
CA GLY A 31 3.76 -3.41 5.69
C GLY A 31 4.87 -2.38 5.51
N PHE A 32 4.53 -1.10 5.69
CA PHE A 32 5.43 0.06 5.64
C PHE A 32 6.74 -0.16 6.41
N GLY A 33 6.66 -0.70 7.63
CA GLY A 33 7.82 -0.83 8.52
C GLY A 33 8.77 -1.98 8.17
N VAL A 34 8.26 -3.05 7.57
CA VAL A 34 9.00 -4.31 7.40
C VAL A 34 9.86 -4.31 6.14
N ARG A 35 9.52 -3.45 5.17
CA ARG A 35 10.13 -3.44 3.82
C ARG A 35 11.37 -2.55 3.75
N ASP A 36 11.38 -1.43 4.46
CA ASP A 36 12.45 -0.44 4.34
C ASP A 36 12.83 0.22 5.68
N PHE A 37 14.08 0.00 6.09
CA PHE A 37 14.66 0.62 7.29
C PHE A 37 15.05 2.08 7.12
N THR A 38 15.12 2.60 5.88
CA THR A 38 15.34 4.03 5.61
C THR A 38 14.09 4.88 5.87
N ARG A 39 12.90 4.24 5.88
CA ARG A 39 11.63 4.79 6.40
C ARG A 39 11.16 6.10 5.74
N THR A 40 11.55 6.37 4.49
CA THR A 40 11.12 7.59 3.79
C THR A 40 9.87 7.33 2.97
N THR A 41 9.02 8.35 2.80
CA THR A 41 7.85 8.25 1.90
C THR A 41 8.27 7.92 0.46
N GLY A 42 9.39 8.49 -0.02
CA GLY A 42 9.87 8.29 -1.39
C GLY A 42 10.28 6.85 -1.70
N SER A 43 10.92 6.17 -0.76
CA SER A 43 11.41 4.80 -0.97
C SER A 43 10.30 3.74 -0.93
N ILE A 44 9.22 4.01 -0.20
CA ILE A 44 8.07 3.11 -0.09
C ILE A 44 6.98 3.42 -1.12
N ARG A 45 6.93 4.65 -1.66
CA ARG A 45 5.94 5.09 -2.65
C ARG A 45 5.70 4.09 -3.79
N PRO A 46 6.73 3.52 -4.46
CA PRO A 46 6.49 2.56 -5.54
C PRO A 46 5.70 1.32 -5.10
N TYR A 47 5.87 0.88 -3.84
CA TYR A 47 5.17 -0.28 -3.30
C TYR A 47 3.71 0.02 -2.95
N GLU A 48 3.40 1.26 -2.61
CA GLU A 48 2.04 1.71 -2.29
C GLU A 48 1.25 2.08 -3.56
N GLU A 49 1.91 2.70 -4.54
CA GLU A 49 1.27 3.10 -5.81
C GLU A 49 1.07 1.91 -6.76
N SER A 50 1.99 0.94 -6.80
CA SER A 50 1.88 -0.19 -7.75
C SER A 50 0.59 -1.00 -7.63
N PRO A 51 0.12 -1.40 -6.43
CA PRO A 51 -1.15 -2.08 -6.30
C PRO A 51 -2.33 -1.21 -6.77
N ILE A 52 -2.31 0.10 -6.48
CA ILE A 52 -3.37 1.02 -6.89
C ILE A 52 -3.42 1.14 -8.42
N GLU A 53 -2.27 1.21 -9.08
CA GLU A 53 -2.16 1.22 -10.54
C GLU A 53 -2.65 -0.08 -11.18
N ILE A 54 -2.38 -1.23 -10.56
CA ILE A 54 -2.71 -2.55 -11.10
C ILE A 54 -4.17 -2.91 -10.86
N PHE A 55 -4.63 -2.73 -9.63
CA PHE A 55 -5.95 -3.18 -9.19
C PHE A 55 -7.04 -2.10 -9.34
N GLY A 56 -6.63 -0.84 -9.46
CA GLY A 56 -7.53 0.30 -9.38
C GLY A 56 -7.90 0.67 -7.95
N VAL A 57 -8.30 1.93 -7.78
CA VAL A 57 -8.63 2.49 -6.47
C VAL A 57 -9.86 1.83 -5.82
N ASP A 58 -10.79 1.29 -6.60
CA ASP A 58 -12.08 0.78 -6.12
C ASP A 58 -12.00 -0.55 -5.34
N CYS A 59 -10.83 -1.20 -5.35
CA CYS A 59 -10.60 -2.42 -4.58
C CYS A 59 -9.33 -2.37 -3.70
N CYS A 60 -8.65 -1.21 -3.63
CA CYS A 60 -7.48 -1.01 -2.79
C CYS A 60 -7.85 -0.36 -1.44
N MET A 61 -7.17 -0.74 -0.36
CA MET A 61 -7.33 -0.10 0.95
C MET A 61 -6.01 -0.05 1.72
N PHE A 62 -5.74 1.09 2.36
CA PHE A 62 -4.58 1.23 3.23
C PHE A 62 -4.83 0.61 4.59
N ALA A 63 -3.79 -0.01 5.13
CA ALA A 63 -3.79 -0.48 6.49
C ALA A 63 -2.38 -0.47 7.05
N SER A 64 -2.31 -0.41 8.37
CA SER A 64 -1.07 -0.75 9.06
C SER A 64 -1.01 -2.23 9.41
N ASN A 65 0.20 -2.72 9.66
CA ASN A 65 0.50 -4.01 10.27
C ASN A 65 0.71 -3.88 11.79
N PHE A 66 0.13 -2.87 12.44
CA PHE A 66 0.24 -2.73 13.89
C PHE A 66 -0.35 -3.96 14.60
N PRO A 67 0.29 -4.45 15.69
CA PRO A 67 1.40 -3.83 16.40
C PRO A 67 2.80 -4.17 15.89
N LEU A 68 2.97 -5.02 14.86
CA LEU A 68 4.29 -5.41 14.38
C LEU A 68 5.08 -4.23 13.81
N ASP A 69 4.38 -3.34 13.11
CA ASP A 69 4.97 -2.11 12.56
C ASP A 69 5.63 -1.21 13.62
N LYS A 70 5.25 -1.32 14.90
CA LYS A 70 5.86 -0.54 16.00
C LYS A 70 7.36 -0.79 16.16
N LEU A 71 7.88 -1.92 15.66
CA LEU A 71 9.31 -2.22 15.66
C LEU A 71 10.09 -1.33 14.70
N PHE A 72 9.40 -0.70 13.74
CA PHE A 72 10.02 0.01 12.63
C PHE A 72 9.50 1.44 12.48
N SER A 73 8.25 1.73 12.79
CA SER A 73 7.65 3.06 12.57
C SER A 73 6.55 3.37 13.57
N SER A 74 6.18 4.65 13.70
CA SER A 74 5.00 5.05 14.46
C SER A 74 3.75 4.97 13.60
N TYR A 75 2.58 4.77 14.21
CA TYR A 75 1.31 4.72 13.50
C TYR A 75 1.08 6.02 12.70
N ASN A 76 1.39 7.16 13.32
CA ASN A 76 1.29 8.47 12.68
C ASN A 76 2.20 8.61 11.47
N THR A 77 3.44 8.11 11.55
CA THR A 77 4.39 8.16 10.43
C THR A 77 3.85 7.39 9.23
N ILE A 78 3.31 6.19 9.44
CA ILE A 78 2.74 5.35 8.37
C ILE A 78 1.58 6.08 7.69
N PHE A 79 0.59 6.54 8.47
CA PHE A 79 -0.58 7.20 7.89
C PHE A 79 -0.25 8.58 7.29
N ASN A 80 0.76 9.28 7.80
CA ASN A 80 1.26 10.51 7.17
C ASN A 80 1.88 10.23 5.80
N ALA A 81 2.65 9.15 5.66
CA ALA A 81 3.20 8.76 4.38
C ALA A 81 2.11 8.38 3.37
N PHE A 82 1.09 7.63 3.78
CA PHE A 82 -0.06 7.34 2.91
C PHE A 82 -0.74 8.63 2.43
N LYS A 83 -0.97 9.59 3.34
CA LYS A 83 -1.57 10.89 3.00
C LYS A 83 -0.70 11.70 2.03
N GLU A 84 0.62 11.65 2.19
CA GLU A 84 1.57 12.32 1.30
C GLU A 84 1.59 11.66 -0.09
N ILE A 85 1.55 10.33 -0.15
CA ILE A 85 1.53 9.55 -1.40
C ILE A 85 0.29 9.91 -2.22
N THR A 86 -0.87 9.93 -1.59
CA THR A 86 -2.15 10.23 -2.26
C THR A 86 -2.50 11.71 -2.28
N SER A 87 -1.53 12.62 -2.10
CA SER A 87 -1.81 14.06 -1.99
C SER A 87 -2.43 14.67 -3.25
N SER A 88 -2.14 14.10 -4.42
CA SER A 88 -2.68 14.50 -5.73
C SER A 88 -3.98 13.82 -6.11
N TYR A 89 -4.48 12.87 -5.30
CA TYR A 89 -5.67 12.08 -5.62
C TYR A 89 -6.93 12.89 -5.32
N LEU A 90 -8.01 12.60 -6.06
CA LEU A 90 -9.32 13.15 -5.75
C LEU A 90 -9.77 12.75 -4.35
N LEU A 91 -10.56 13.60 -3.70
CA LEU A 91 -11.05 13.33 -2.35
C LEU A 91 -11.83 12.01 -2.28
N GLU A 92 -12.66 11.72 -3.29
CA GLU A 92 -13.43 10.47 -3.37
C GLU A 92 -12.54 9.23 -3.40
N ASP A 93 -11.45 9.28 -4.15
CA ASP A 93 -10.49 8.18 -4.27
C ASP A 93 -9.71 7.98 -2.98
N ARG A 94 -9.37 9.06 -2.28
CA ARG A 94 -8.78 8.98 -0.94
C ARG A 94 -9.77 8.35 0.04
N MET A 95 -11.04 8.73 0.01
CA MET A 95 -12.05 8.13 0.89
C MET A 95 -12.19 6.62 0.66
N LYS A 96 -12.10 6.16 -0.59
CA LYS A 96 -12.05 4.71 -0.90
C LYS A 96 -10.87 4.02 -0.24
N LEU A 97 -9.66 4.56 -0.41
CA LEU A 97 -8.42 3.98 0.12
C LEU A 97 -8.36 3.96 1.65
N PHE A 98 -8.86 5.00 2.32
CA PHE A 98 -8.76 5.13 3.77
C PHE A 98 -9.97 4.59 4.55
N GLN A 99 -11.13 4.42 3.90
CA GLN A 99 -12.37 4.07 4.60
C GLN A 99 -13.34 3.23 3.77
N ASN A 100 -13.88 3.75 2.66
CA ASN A 100 -15.09 3.19 2.05
C ASN A 100 -14.89 1.77 1.52
N ASN A 101 -13.70 1.43 1.01
CA ASN A 101 -13.43 0.06 0.58
C ASN A 101 -13.31 -0.89 1.77
N VAL A 102 -12.79 -0.43 2.91
CA VAL A 102 -12.69 -1.24 4.15
C VAL A 102 -14.07 -1.57 4.70
N GLU A 103 -15.06 -0.68 4.54
CA GLU A 103 -16.44 -0.94 4.95
C GLU A 103 -17.18 -1.88 3.99
N LYS A 104 -16.75 -1.91 2.72
CA LYS A 104 -17.40 -2.67 1.64
C LYS A 104 -16.99 -4.14 1.60
N PHE A 105 -15.73 -4.47 1.90
CA PHE A 105 -15.14 -5.80 1.78
C PHE A 105 -14.88 -6.43 3.15
#